data_AF-A0AA37DGW9-F1
#
_entry.id   AF-A0AA37DGW9-F1
#
_cell.length_a   1.000
_cell.length_b   1.000
_cell.length_c   1.000
_cell.angle_alpha   90.00
_cell.angle_beta   90.00
_cell.angle_gamma   90.00
#
_symmetry.space_group_name_H-M   'P 1'
#
loop_
_entity.id
_entity.type
_entity.pdbx_description
1 polymer ?
#
loop_
_entity_poly.entity_id
_entity_poly.type
_entity_poly.pdbx_seq_one_letter_code
_entity_poly.pdbx_strand_id
1 'polypeptide(L)'
;MDEKLEQEKKQVTAKKKSKLSVEASMERLEALLEKLEASDTSLEEAFSLYEKGMKLAGEINERLTFVEEQMEVLEDRYADTSL
;
A
#
# COMPACT_ATOMS: atom_id res chain seq x y z
N MET A 1 -26.80 2.91 -24.25
CA MET A 1 -25.39 3.37 -24.15
C MET A 1 -24.93 3.44 -22.69
N ASP A 2 -25.82 3.17 -21.73
CA ASP A 2 -25.56 3.30 -20.29
C ASP A 2 -24.96 2.05 -19.62
N GLU A 3 -25.18 0.85 -20.18
CA GLU A 3 -24.65 -0.40 -19.59
C GLU A 3 -23.12 -0.53 -19.69
N LYS A 4 -22.50 0.07 -20.72
CA LYS A 4 -21.04 0.05 -20.90
C LYS A 4 -20.33 0.91 -19.85
N LEU A 5 -20.94 2.04 -19.48
CA LEU A 5 -20.41 2.99 -18.51
C LEU A 5 -20.47 2.42 -17.07
N GLU A 6 -21.45 1.56 -16.81
CA GLU A 6 -21.61 0.89 -15.51
C GLU A 6 -20.67 -0.33 -15.35
N GLN A 7 -20.35 -1.02 -16.45
CA GLN A 7 -19.34 -2.08 -16.48
C GLN A 7 -17.91 -1.54 -16.29
N GLU A 8 -17.60 -0.34 -16.79
CA GLU A 8 -16.31 0.32 -16.54
C GLU A 8 -16.15 0.73 -15.06
N LYS A 9 -17.19 1.27 -14.43
CA LYS A 9 -17.18 1.57 -12.99
C LYS A 9 -16.97 0.32 -12.12
N LYS A 10 -17.54 -0.82 -12.52
CA LYS A 10 -17.40 -2.10 -11.80
C LYS A 10 -16.02 -2.74 -11.97
N GLN A 11 -15.36 -2.54 -13.11
CA GLN A 11 -13.98 -3.00 -13.32
C GLN A 11 -12.94 -2.13 -12.61
N VAL A 12 -13.11 -0.81 -12.57
CA VAL A 12 -12.21 0.11 -11.86
C VAL A 12 -12.29 -0.11 -10.33
N THR A 13 -13.47 -0.48 -9.81
CA THR A 13 -13.66 -0.81 -8.38
C THR A 13 -13.19 -2.22 -8.01
N ALA A 14 -13.17 -3.18 -8.95
CA ALA A 14 -12.68 -4.53 -8.71
C ALA A 14 -11.15 -4.65 -8.80
N LYS A 15 -10.48 -3.88 -9.68
CA LYS A 15 -9.03 -3.94 -9.85
C LYS A 15 -8.22 -3.21 -8.76
N LYS A 16 -8.88 -2.37 -7.94
CA LYS A 16 -8.30 -1.79 -6.71
C LYS A 16 -8.26 -2.79 -5.53
N LYS A 17 -8.76 -4.02 -5.70
CA LYS A 17 -8.68 -5.08 -4.67
C LYS A 17 -7.38 -5.88 -4.71
N SER A 18 -6.48 -5.61 -5.66
CA SER A 18 -5.16 -6.26 -5.71
C SER A 18 -4.09 -5.36 -5.10
N LYS A 19 -3.63 -5.72 -3.90
CA LYS A 19 -2.68 -4.97 -3.04
C LYS A 19 -3.27 -3.65 -2.52
N LEU A 20 -3.53 -3.57 -1.20
CA LEU A 20 -3.84 -2.29 -0.52
C LEU A 20 -2.94 -1.19 -1.07
N SER A 21 -3.45 0.00 -1.40
CA SER A 21 -2.60 1.13 -1.82
C SER A 21 -1.59 1.47 -0.71
N VAL A 22 -0.50 2.18 -1.02
CA VAL A 22 0.49 2.54 0.01
C VAL A 22 -0.18 3.34 1.12
N GLU A 23 -1.06 4.26 0.75
CA GLU A 23 -1.87 5.08 1.66
C GLU A 23 -2.76 4.20 2.54
N ALA A 24 -3.47 3.23 1.97
CA ALA A 24 -4.32 2.33 2.74
C ALA A 24 -3.52 1.42 3.68
N SER A 25 -2.30 1.03 3.30
CA SER A 25 -1.39 0.30 4.18
C SER A 25 -0.86 1.18 5.32
N MET A 26 -0.56 2.46 5.05
CA MET A 26 -0.16 3.43 6.08
C MET A 26 -1.29 3.68 7.09
N GLU A 27 -2.53 3.91 6.64
CA GLU A 27 -3.70 4.06 7.54
C GLU A 27 -3.87 2.83 8.45
N ARG A 28 -3.63 1.63 7.90
CA ARG A 28 -3.70 0.40 8.69
C ARG A 28 -2.55 0.27 9.69
N LEU A 29 -1.37 0.79 9.38
CA LEU A 29 -0.23 0.83 10.29
C LEU A 29 -0.49 1.79 11.45
N GLU A 30 -1.05 2.97 11.16
CA GLU A 30 -1.48 3.93 12.18
C GLU A 30 -2.51 3.32 13.14
N ALA A 31 -3.53 2.63 12.60
CA ALA A 31 -4.53 1.94 13.42
C ALA A 31 -3.94 0.79 14.27
N LEU A 32 -2.82 0.18 13.85
CA LEU A 32 -2.10 -0.80 14.67
C LEU A 32 -1.31 -0.11 15.79
N LEU A 33 -0.69 1.03 15.52
CA LEU A 33 0.02 1.84 16.51
C LEU A 33 -0.93 2.37 17.59
N GLU A 34 -2.08 2.91 17.21
CA GLU A 34 -3.10 3.36 18.17
C GLU A 34 -3.52 2.24 19.14
N LYS A 35 -3.69 1.01 18.63
CA LYS A 35 -4.00 -0.15 19.46
C LYS A 35 -2.82 -0.56 20.33
N LEU A 36 -1.60 -0.46 19.82
CA LEU A 36 -0.40 -0.81 20.60
C LEU A 36 -0.19 0.16 21.78
N GLU A 37 -0.58 1.43 21.62
CA GLU A 37 -0.49 2.47 22.64
C GLU A 37 -1.67 2.48 23.63
N ALA A 38 -2.73 1.73 23.34
CA ALA A 38 -3.91 1.67 24.20
C ALA A 38 -3.59 1.02 25.56
N SER A 39 -4.12 1.61 26.64
CA SER A 39 -3.83 1.19 28.02
C SER A 39 -4.40 -0.18 28.41
N ASP A 40 -5.31 -0.73 27.60
CA ASP A 40 -5.94 -2.03 27.79
C ASP A 40 -5.27 -3.15 26.99
N THR A 41 -4.25 -2.84 26.19
CA THR A 41 -3.51 -3.83 25.40
C THR A 41 -2.62 -4.69 26.28
N SER A 42 -2.89 -6.00 26.29
CA SER A 42 -2.05 -6.97 26.99
C SER A 42 -0.69 -7.15 26.31
N LEU A 43 0.30 -7.68 27.04
CA LEU A 43 1.63 -7.95 26.49
C LEU A 43 1.59 -8.90 25.27
N GLU A 44 0.74 -9.92 25.33
CA GLU A 44 0.57 -10.90 24.26
C GLU A 44 -0.06 -10.28 23.01
N GLU A 45 -1.06 -9.41 23.20
CA GLU A 45 -1.66 -8.62 22.12
C GLU A 45 -0.67 -7.62 21.54
N ALA A 46 0.10 -6.93 22.37
CA ALA A 46 1.15 -6.01 21.95
C ALA A 46 2.19 -6.72 21.07
N PHE A 47 2.58 -7.94 21.43
CA PHE A 47 3.51 -8.75 20.63
C PHE A 47 2.91 -9.11 19.26
N SER A 48 1.64 -9.51 19.23
CA SER A 48 0.93 -9.79 17.98
C SER A 48 0.74 -8.55 17.10
N LEU A 49 0.44 -7.40 17.69
CA LEU A 49 0.31 -6.12 17.00
C LEU A 49 1.65 -5.65 16.43
N TYR A 50 2.73 -5.81 17.19
CA TYR A 50 4.09 -5.50 16.75
C TYR A 50 4.51 -6.33 15.53
N GLU A 51 4.29 -7.66 15.57
CA GLU A 51 4.60 -8.54 14.43
C GLU A 51 3.81 -8.14 13.17
N LYS A 52 2.52 -7.85 13.33
CA LYS A 52 1.66 -7.37 12.23
C LYS A 52 2.12 -6.01 11.68
N GLY A 53 2.50 -5.09 12.57
CA GLY A 53 3.01 -3.77 12.20
C GLY A 53 4.32 -3.88 11.43
N MET A 54 5.23 -4.75 11.86
CA MET A 54 6.51 -4.97 11.18
C MET A 54 6.35 -5.58 9.81
N LYS A 55 5.46 -6.56 9.66
CA LYS A 55 5.13 -7.12 8.36
C LYS A 55 4.56 -6.05 7.41
N LEU A 56 3.61 -5.25 7.91
CA LEU A 56 2.97 -4.21 7.11
C LEU A 56 3.95 -3.10 6.69
N ALA A 57 4.85 -2.69 7.60
CA ALA A 57 5.92 -1.74 7.30
C ALA A 57 6.87 -2.28 6.22
N GLY A 58 7.22 -3.57 6.26
CA GLY A 58 8.00 -4.23 5.21
C GLY A 58 7.29 -4.20 3.86
N GLU A 59 6.01 -4.56 3.82
CA GLU A 59 5.19 -4.53 2.58
C GLU A 59 5.07 -3.12 1.98
N ILE A 60 4.99 -2.09 2.82
CA ILE A 60 4.99 -0.69 2.38
C ILE A 60 6.34 -0.34 1.74
N ASN A 61 7.44 -0.67 2.42
CA ASN A 61 8.79 -0.37 1.95
C ASN A 61 9.08 -1.03 0.60
N GLU A 62 8.78 -2.32 0.46
CA GLU A 62 8.94 -3.04 -0.82
C GLU A 62 8.19 -2.36 -1.97
N ARG A 63 7.02 -1.78 -1.67
CA ARG A 63 6.18 -1.15 -2.67
C ARG A 63 6.67 0.25 -3.05
N LEU A 64 7.25 0.98 -2.10
CA LEU A 64 7.94 2.24 -2.37
C LEU A 64 9.17 2.00 -3.23
N THR A 65 10.02 1.04 -2.86
CA THR A 65 11.20 0.65 -3.64
C THR A 65 10.82 0.26 -5.07
N PHE A 66 9.76 -0.53 -5.26
CA PHE A 66 9.28 -0.87 -6.59
C PHE A 66 8.86 0.36 -7.42
N VAL A 67 8.24 1.36 -6.79
CA VAL A 67 7.86 2.60 -7.50
C VAL A 67 9.10 3.44 -7.84
N GLU A 68 10.07 3.51 -6.93
CA GLU A 68 11.35 4.20 -7.16
C GLU A 68 12.13 3.59 -8.34
N GLU A 69 12.27 2.26 -8.38
CA GLU A 69 12.90 1.54 -9.51
C GLU A 69 12.19 1.83 -10.84
N GLN A 70 10.86 1.89 -10.83
CA GLN A 70 10.08 2.19 -12.01
C GLN A 70 10.26 3.64 -12.47
N MET A 71 10.49 4.58 -11.55
CA MET A 71 10.82 5.97 -11.88
C MET A 71 12.20 6.07 -12.51
N GLU A 72 13.21 5.40 -11.95
CA GLU A 72 14.57 5.37 -12.50
C GLU A 72 14.58 4.85 -13.94
N VAL A 73 13.89 3.73 -14.21
CA VAL A 73 13.76 3.17 -15.58
C VAL A 73 13.07 4.14 -16.55
N LEU A 74 12.12 4.95 -16.06
CA LEU A 74 11.47 5.96 -16.88
C LEU A 74 12.43 7.11 -17.17
N GLU A 75 13.13 7.62 -16.16
CA GLU A 75 14.13 8.68 -16.29
C GLU A 75 15.24 8.30 -17.28
N ASP A 76 15.80 7.10 -17.16
CA ASP A 76 16.80 6.56 -18.09
C ASP A 76 16.28 6.52 -19.53
N ARG A 77 15.03 6.09 -19.73
CA ARG A 77 14.42 6.02 -21.06
C ARG A 77 14.24 7.41 -21.68
N TYR A 78 13.87 8.41 -20.90
CA TYR A 78 13.73 9.78 -21.41
C TYR A 78 15.08 10.47 -21.62
N ALA A 79 16.11 10.09 -20.84
CA ALA A 79 17.48 10.57 -21.03
C ALA A 79 18.10 10.06 -22.35
N ASP A 80 17.86 8.80 -22.73
CA ASP A 80 18.38 8.19 -23.97
C ASP A 80 17.70 8.75 -25.24
N THR A 81 16.43 9.18 -25.15
CA THR A 81 15.71 9.80 -26.28
C THR A 81 16.09 11.27 -26.56
N SER A 82 17.04 11.85 -25.81
CA SER A 82 17.53 13.22 -26.01
C SER A 82 18.75 13.33 -26.95
N LEU A 83 19.10 12.26 -27.69
CA LEU A 83 20.09 12.26 -28.79
C LEU A 83 19.41 12.36 -30.16
#